data_AF-A0A914SS68-F1
#
_entry.id   AF-A0A914SS68-F1
#
_cell.length_a   1.000
_cell.length_b   1.000
_cell.length_c   1.000
_cell.angle_alpha   90.00
_cell.angle_beta   90.00
_cell.angle_gamma   90.00
#
_symmetry.space_group_name_H-M   'P 1'
#
loop_
_entity.id
_entity.type
_entity.pdbx_description
1 polymer ?
#
loop_
_entity_poly.entity_id
_entity_poly.type
_entity_poly.pdbx_seq_one_letter_code
_entity_poly.pdbx_strand_id
1 'polypeptide(L)'
;MFRFASLYGIGRHLNRSAFFPAENQCQQNTMPEIKEMFPNFFNTIKLLTPNPNDTKKSDFALDCCQYQNPNIIHNVPEKYLILNGNYLQSYKFFNNRKSEIRHFFDFGKNIKKSVEEKAKETG
;
A
#
# COMPACT_ATOMS: atom_id res chain seq x y z
N MET A 1 -3.48 5.21 -0.10
CA MET A 1 -2.16 5.37 0.54
C MET A 1 -1.96 4.54 1.80
N PHE A 2 -2.73 4.78 2.88
CA PHE A 2 -2.55 4.07 4.17
C PHE A 2 -2.53 2.55 4.03
N ARG A 3 -3.54 1.97 3.37
CA ARG A 3 -3.63 0.52 3.14
C ARG A 3 -2.41 -0.02 2.40
N PHE A 4 -1.95 0.67 1.35
CA PHE A 4 -0.74 0.27 0.63
C PHE A 4 0.50 0.27 1.53
N ALA A 5 0.75 1.36 2.25
CA ALA A 5 1.92 1.48 3.11
C ALA A 5 1.94 0.38 4.19
N SER A 6 0.76 0.06 4.73
CA SER A 6 0.56 -1.04 5.68
C SER A 6 0.92 -2.39 5.06
N LEU A 7 0.28 -2.73 3.93
CA LEU A 7 0.49 -3.98 3.22
C LEU A 7 1.92 -4.12 2.69
N TYR A 8 2.53 -3.02 2.25
CA TYR A 8 3.92 -2.99 1.81
C TYR A 8 4.85 -3.32 2.98
N GLY A 9 4.69 -2.66 4.14
CA GLY A 9 5.49 -2.95 5.33
C GLY A 9 5.37 -4.40 5.80
N ILE A 10 4.14 -4.90 5.92
CA ILE A 10 3.84 -6.30 6.28
C ILE A 10 4.44 -7.26 5.25
N GLY A 11 4.19 -7.02 3.96
CA GLY A 11 4.67 -7.85 2.87
C GLY A 11 6.19 -7.95 2.85
N ARG A 12 6.90 -6.82 2.97
CA ARG A 12 8.37 -6.83 3.01
C ARG A 12 8.92 -7.58 4.22
N HIS A 13 8.23 -7.54 5.37
CA HIS A 13 8.61 -8.35 6.54
C HIS A 13 8.46 -9.86 6.26
N LEU A 14 7.42 -10.24 5.51
CA LEU A 14 7.09 -11.62 5.17
C LEU A 14 7.74 -12.11 3.86
N ASN A 15 8.64 -11.34 3.25
CA ASN A 15 9.18 -11.60 1.92
C ASN A 15 8.09 -11.77 0.82
N ARG A 16 6.95 -11.08 0.96
CA ARG A 16 5.82 -11.06 0.03
C ARG A 16 5.69 -9.70 -0.66
N SER A 17 5.09 -9.69 -1.84
CA SER A 17 4.69 -8.46 -2.55
C SER A 17 3.23 -8.12 -2.24
N ALA A 18 2.97 -6.86 -1.92
CA ALA A 18 1.59 -6.35 -1.85
C ALA A 18 0.99 -6.27 -3.25
N PHE A 19 -0.31 -6.59 -3.37
CA PHE A 19 -1.08 -6.44 -4.59
C PHE A 19 -2.49 -5.91 -4.25
N PHE A 20 -3.19 -5.42 -5.26
CA PHE A 20 -4.59 -5.07 -5.17
C PHE A 20 -5.43 -6.01 -6.05
N PRO A 21 -6.64 -6.41 -5.60
CA PRO A 21 -7.56 -7.17 -6.44
C PRO A 21 -7.95 -6.38 -7.69
N ALA A 22 -7.81 -6.98 -8.88
CA ALA A 22 -8.10 -6.33 -10.16
C ALA A 22 -9.60 -6.01 -10.36
N GLU A 23 -10.47 -6.71 -9.64
CA GLU A 23 -11.94 -6.62 -9.72
C GLU A 23 -12.51 -5.31 -9.12
N ASN A 24 -11.68 -4.47 -8.51
CA ASN A 24 -12.13 -3.26 -7.87
C ASN A 24 -12.29 -2.10 -8.88
N GLN A 25 -13.49 -1.94 -9.44
CA GLN A 25 -13.84 -0.90 -10.42
C GLN A 25 -13.46 0.52 -9.97
N CYS A 26 -13.58 0.84 -8.67
CA CYS A 26 -13.18 2.16 -8.15
C CYS A 26 -11.68 2.44 -8.31
N GLN A 27 -10.84 1.40 -8.33
CA GLN A 27 -9.40 1.58 -8.57
C GLN A 27 -9.11 1.88 -10.04
N GLN A 28 -9.82 1.22 -10.96
CA GLN A 28 -9.59 1.40 -12.40
C GLN A 28 -9.89 2.84 -12.84
N ASN A 29 -10.97 3.42 -12.33
CA ASN A 29 -11.36 4.80 -12.67
C ASN A 29 -10.41 5.86 -12.10
N THR A 30 -9.71 5.56 -11.00
CA THR A 30 -8.79 6.49 -10.33
C THR A 30 -7.32 6.29 -10.74
N MET A 31 -7.01 5.25 -11.54
CA MET A 31 -5.64 4.98 -12.01
C MET A 31 -5.02 6.15 -12.80
N PRO A 32 -5.73 6.85 -13.70
CA PRO A 32 -5.15 7.99 -14.41
C PRO A 32 -4.72 9.13 -13.47
N GLU A 33 -5.58 9.47 -12.51
CA GLU A 33 -5.30 10.49 -11.50
C GLU A 33 -4.12 10.08 -10.59
N ILE A 34 -4.08 8.81 -10.18
CA ILE A 34 -2.97 8.27 -9.38
C ILE A 34 -1.66 8.32 -10.17
N LYS A 35 -1.68 8.01 -11.47
CA LYS A 35 -0.49 8.09 -12.33
C LYS A 35 0.06 9.50 -12.43
N GLU A 36 -0.81 10.48 -12.54
CA GLU A 36 -0.41 11.89 -12.57
C GLU A 36 0.09 12.37 -11.20
N MET A 37 -0.66 12.06 -10.14
CA MET A 37 -0.40 12.58 -8.80
C MET A 37 0.78 11.88 -8.12
N PHE A 38 0.90 10.56 -8.24
CA PHE A 38 1.92 9.73 -7.59
C PHE A 38 2.50 8.68 -8.57
N PRO A 39 3.33 9.11 -9.54
CA PRO A 39 3.81 8.22 -10.60
C PRO A 39 4.61 7.03 -10.06
N ASN A 40 5.38 7.22 -8.98
CA ASN A 40 6.14 6.13 -8.36
C ASN A 40 5.20 5.09 -7.74
N PHE A 41 4.17 5.53 -7.02
CA PHE A 41 3.16 4.63 -6.46
C PHE A 41 2.44 3.87 -7.58
N PHE A 42 2.02 4.54 -8.65
CA PHE A 42 1.38 3.89 -9.79
C PHE A 42 2.23 2.73 -10.34
N ASN A 43 3.54 2.94 -10.52
CA ASN A 43 4.45 1.90 -11.02
C ASN A 43 4.63 0.71 -10.06
N THR A 44 4.28 0.86 -8.77
CA THR A 44 4.34 -0.22 -7.79
C THR A 44 3.04 -1.02 -7.65
N ILE A 45 1.93 -0.51 -8.20
CA ILE A 45 0.63 -1.17 -8.12
C ILE A 45 0.69 -2.45 -8.94
N LYS A 46 0.44 -3.58 -8.28
CA LYS A 46 0.23 -4.88 -8.91
C LYS A 46 -1.26 -5.21 -8.81
N LEU A 47 -1.95 -5.27 -9.94
CA LEU A 47 -3.34 -5.72 -10.01
C LEU A 47 -3.36 -7.21 -10.33
N LEU A 48 -3.99 -8.01 -9.49
CA LEU A 48 -4.08 -9.47 -9.66
C LEU A 48 -5.48 -9.97 -9.31
N THR A 49 -5.89 -11.06 -9.96
CA THR A 49 -7.07 -11.84 -9.59
C THR A 49 -6.59 -13.17 -8.99
N PRO A 50 -6.57 -13.29 -7.65
CA PRO A 50 -6.04 -14.48 -7.00
C PRO A 50 -7.01 -15.66 -7.15
N ASN A 51 -6.49 -16.86 -7.48
CA ASN A 51 -7.29 -18.07 -7.53
C ASN A 51 -7.73 -18.46 -6.11
N PRO A 52 -9.03 -18.69 -5.85
CA PRO A 52 -9.50 -19.12 -4.52
C PRO A 52 -8.77 -20.33 -3.94
N ASN A 53 -8.33 -21.28 -4.78
CA ASN A 53 -7.64 -22.49 -4.33
C ASN A 53 -6.23 -22.21 -3.77
N ASP A 54 -5.59 -21.13 -4.21
CA ASP A 54 -4.24 -20.74 -3.79
C ASP A 54 -4.26 -19.55 -2.81
N THR A 55 -5.44 -19.24 -2.23
CA THR A 55 -5.68 -18.02 -1.46
C THR A 55 -6.14 -18.32 -0.06
N LYS A 56 -5.39 -17.82 0.93
CA LYS A 56 -5.83 -17.79 2.32
C LYS A 56 -6.35 -16.41 2.70
N LYS A 57 -7.50 -16.38 3.37
CA LYS A 57 -7.94 -15.20 4.11
C LYS A 57 -7.46 -15.32 5.56
N SER A 58 -6.88 -14.26 6.09
CA SER A 58 -6.44 -14.19 7.48
C SER A 58 -6.80 -12.87 8.11
N ASP A 59 -7.19 -12.93 9.37
CA ASP A 59 -7.18 -11.75 10.23
C ASP A 59 -5.73 -11.47 10.63
N PHE A 60 -5.33 -10.21 10.50
CA PHE A 60 -3.96 -9.78 10.81
C PHE A 60 -3.85 -9.26 12.24
N ALA A 61 -4.78 -8.41 12.67
CA ALA A 61 -4.83 -7.90 14.03
C ALA A 61 -6.27 -8.02 14.55
N LEU A 62 -6.42 -8.20 15.86
CA LEU A 62 -7.71 -8.36 16.53
C LEU A 62 -8.30 -7.01 16.98
N ASP A 63 -7.43 -6.02 17.21
CA ASP A 63 -7.80 -4.66 17.60
C ASP A 63 -7.08 -3.62 16.74
N CYS A 64 -7.58 -2.39 16.80
CA CYS A 64 -6.84 -1.24 16.31
C CYS A 64 -5.83 -0.81 17.37
N CYS A 65 -4.74 -0.18 16.92
CA CYS A 65 -3.83 0.61 17.75
C CYS A 65 -2.75 -0.13 18.56
N GLN A 66 -2.68 -1.47 18.50
CA GLN A 66 -1.49 -2.20 18.97
C GLN A 66 -0.60 -2.63 17.82
N TYR A 67 0.71 -2.63 18.05
CA TYR A 67 1.63 -3.26 17.12
C TYR A 67 1.52 -4.78 17.23
N GLN A 68 1.31 -5.39 16.09
CA GLN A 68 1.18 -6.81 15.83
C GLN A 68 2.33 -7.24 14.92
N ASN A 69 3.17 -8.15 15.40
CA ASN A 69 4.31 -8.63 14.62
C ASN A 69 3.80 -9.46 13.42
N PRO A 70 4.21 -9.16 12.17
CA PRO A 70 3.77 -9.92 11.01
C PRO A 70 4.08 -11.42 11.03
N ASN A 71 5.06 -11.86 11.83
CA ASN A 71 5.44 -13.28 11.91
C ASN A 71 4.30 -14.23 12.30
N ILE A 72 3.20 -13.73 12.87
CA ILE A 72 1.99 -14.53 13.14
C ILE A 72 1.43 -15.23 11.89
N ILE A 73 1.72 -14.70 10.70
CA ILE A 73 1.26 -15.21 9.39
C ILE A 73 2.43 -15.60 8.48
N HIS A 74 3.62 -15.81 9.04
CA HIS A 74 4.80 -16.22 8.26
C HIS A 74 4.65 -17.61 7.63
N ASN A 75 4.05 -18.54 8.36
CA ASN A 75 3.95 -19.96 7.95
C ASN A 75 2.70 -20.27 7.11
N VAL A 76 2.09 -19.27 6.48
CA VAL A 76 0.95 -19.46 5.58
C VAL A 76 1.48 -19.96 4.23
N PRO A 77 1.27 -21.24 3.84
CA PRO A 77 1.86 -21.78 2.61
C PRO A 77 1.21 -21.24 1.33
N GLU A 78 -0.01 -20.69 1.42
CA GLU A 78 -0.77 -20.21 0.28
C GLU A 78 -0.03 -19.08 -0.46
N LYS A 79 -0.11 -19.14 -1.79
CA LYS A 79 0.54 -18.18 -2.69
C LYS A 79 0.01 -16.77 -2.43
N TYR A 80 -1.30 -16.65 -2.24
CA TYR A 80 -1.96 -15.39 -1.96
C TYR A 80 -2.47 -15.36 -0.53
N LEU A 81 -2.23 -14.24 0.13
CA LEU A 81 -2.72 -13.97 1.46
C LEU A 81 -3.53 -12.68 1.42
N ILE A 82 -4.84 -12.80 1.66
CA ILE A 82 -5.76 -11.67 1.77
C ILE A 82 -5.93 -11.35 3.24
N LEU A 83 -5.43 -10.18 3.65
CA LEU A 83 -5.58 -9.70 5.00
C LEU A 83 -6.89 -8.94 5.15
N ASN A 84 -7.58 -9.19 6.26
CA ASN A 84 -8.69 -8.35 6.68
C ASN A 84 -8.19 -6.91 6.92
N GLY A 85 -8.82 -5.94 6.26
CA GLY A 85 -8.38 -4.55 6.22
C GLY A 85 -8.74 -3.71 7.43
N ASN A 86 -9.53 -4.25 8.37
CA ASN A 86 -10.12 -3.50 9.49
C ASN A 86 -9.06 -2.91 10.44
N TYR A 87 -7.97 -3.64 10.65
CA TYR A 87 -6.95 -3.31 11.66
C TYR A 87 -5.53 -3.29 11.07
N LEU A 88 -5.39 -2.74 9.87
CA LEU A 88 -4.07 -2.55 9.24
C LEU A 88 -3.21 -1.56 10.03
N GLN A 89 -1.90 -1.80 10.01
CA GLN A 89 -0.94 -1.05 10.80
C GLN A 89 -0.44 0.23 10.16
N SER A 90 -0.30 1.26 10.99
CA SER A 90 0.37 2.50 10.58
C SER A 90 1.76 2.22 10.00
N TYR A 91 2.06 2.90 8.90
CA TYR A 91 3.39 2.85 8.28
C TYR A 91 4.51 3.29 9.23
N LYS A 92 4.17 4.01 10.31
CA LYS A 92 5.10 4.46 11.36
C LYS A 92 5.84 3.30 12.03
N PHE A 93 5.24 2.10 12.05
CA PHE A 93 5.89 0.90 12.60
C PHE A 93 6.99 0.33 11.69
N PHE A 94 7.01 0.69 10.40
CA PHE A 94 8.03 0.22 9.45
C PHE A 94 9.16 1.25 9.29
N ASN A 95 9.85 1.56 10.39
CA ASN A 95 10.88 2.61 10.45
C ASN A 95 11.95 2.48 9.35
N ASN A 96 12.43 1.27 9.11
CA ASN A 96 13.44 0.96 8.09
C ASN A 96 12.95 1.06 6.63
N ARG A 97 11.64 1.25 6.42
CA ARG A 97 11.02 1.37 5.08
C ARG A 97 10.39 2.74 4.83
N LYS A 98 10.53 3.68 5.77
CA LYS A 98 9.93 5.02 5.66
C LYS A 98 10.37 5.77 4.40
N SER A 99 11.63 5.67 4.01
CA SER A 99 12.16 6.31 2.79
C SER A 99 11.49 5.76 1.53
N GLU A 100 11.39 4.43 1.41
CA GLU A 100 10.73 3.75 0.29
C GLU A 100 9.24 4.13 0.22
N ILE A 101 8.53 4.09 1.36
CA ILE A 101 7.11 4.45 1.44
C ILE A 101 6.89 5.90 1.02
N ARG A 102 7.75 6.83 1.47
CA ARG A 102 7.67 8.24 1.06
C ARG A 102 7.92 8.40 -0.43
N HIS A 103 8.92 7.70 -0.96
CA HIS A 103 9.27 7.77 -2.37
C HIS A 103 8.13 7.33 -3.29
N PHE A 104 7.35 6.32 -2.90
CA PHE A 104 6.16 5.92 -3.65
C PHE A 104 5.15 7.07 -3.75
N PHE A 105 4.97 7.82 -2.67
CA PHE A 105 4.03 8.93 -2.61
C PHE A 105 4.65 10.29 -2.93
N ASP A 106 5.80 10.30 -3.62
CA ASP A 106 6.32 11.53 -4.20
C ASP A 106 5.34 12.07 -5.23
N PHE A 107 4.99 13.34 -5.09
CA PHE A 107 4.13 14.01 -6.06
C PHE A 107 4.77 14.04 -7.45
N GLY A 108 3.93 13.91 -8.47
CA GLY A 108 4.30 14.11 -9.87
C GLY A 108 4.85 15.52 -10.11
N LYS A 109 5.71 15.65 -11.13
CA LYS A 109 6.43 16.91 -11.44
C LYS A 109 5.47 18.10 -11.61
N ASN A 110 4.34 17.89 -12.30
CA ASN A 110 3.36 18.95 -12.56
C ASN A 110 2.69 19.44 -11.26
N ILE A 111 2.36 18.51 -10.36
CA ILE A 111 1.76 18.83 -9.06
C ILE A 111 2.75 19.62 -8.19
N LYS A 112 4.02 19.19 -8.15
CA LYS A 112 5.08 19.91 -7.43
C LYS A 112 5.22 21.35 -7.92
N LYS A 113 5.29 21.54 -9.24
CA LYS A 113 5.38 22.86 -9.87
C LYS A 113 4.19 23.76 -9.49
N SER A 114 2.97 23.25 -9.56
CA SER A 114 1.76 24.02 -9.21
C SER A 114 1.74 24.45 -7.74
N VAL A 115 2.20 23.59 -6.83
CA VAL A 115 2.31 23.92 -5.40
C VAL A 115 3.36 25.00 -5.16
N GLU A 116 4.51 24.91 -5.82
CA GLU A 116 5.58 25.91 -5.72
C GLU A 116 5.15 27.29 -6.26
N GLU A 117 4.35 27.33 -7.33
CA GLU A 117 3.79 28.56 -7.88
C GLU A 117 2.83 29.21 -6.88
N LYS A 118 1.88 28.45 -6.33
CA LYS A 118 0.93 28.96 -5.32
C LYS A 118 1.59 29.40 -4.01
N ALA A 119 2.66 28.71 -3.60
CA ALA A 119 3.41 29.09 -2.41
C ALA A 119 4.10 30.45 -2.57
N LYS A 120 4.47 30.84 -3.79
CA LYS A 120 5.04 32.17 -4.09
C LYS A 120 3.99 33.27 -4.15
N GLU A 121 2.74 32.94 -4.45
CA GLU A 121 1.62 33.91 -4.49
C GLU A 121 1.09 34.28 -3.08
N THR A 122 1.45 33.49 -2.07
CA THR A 122 0.95 33.62 -0.68
C THR A 122 2.02 34.06 0.32
N GLY A 123 3.25 34.32 -0.13
CA GLY A 123 4.36 34.83 0.67
C GLY A 123 4.77 36.23 0.24
#